data_AF-A0AA39Q4H3-F1
#
_entry.id   AF-A0AA39Q4H3-F1
#
_cell.length_a   1.000
_cell.length_b   1.000
_cell.length_c   1.000
_cell.angle_alpha   90.00
_cell.angle_beta   90.00
_cell.angle_gamma   90.00
#
_symmetry.space_group_name_H-M   'P 1'
#
loop_
_entity.id
_entity.type
_entity.pdbx_description
1 polymer ?
#
loop_
_entity_poly.entity_id
_entity_poly.type
_entity_poly.pdbx_seq_one_letter_code
_entity_poly.pdbx_strand_id
1 'polypeptide(L)'
;MPWNSPPQPPFWAYCRLDKIRRERDHGGGVDPAACVRVPRVHMVFSIDNPEYCIGYIVMEYIDAPDCDKSDYQLVSGAVEKLISIPGPTSVPGPIGGGHVIHAFFIDGWTSPIAYDTVDDLQEHVNGVLKYKGDSRRVDLVADACPGLRLCPCNITLEIFKKCEDGTVVALDFRATCFLPPCFFAFAVRMLVDNFSQKVARRVSYPQSSDVGAILSASYLMVPFGNNNIGIPKRLRLPKKL
;
A
#
# COMPACT_ATOMS: atom_id res chain seq x y z
N MET A 1 -15.66 -4.31 39.08
CA MET A 1 -15.27 -5.19 37.96
C MET A 1 -15.37 -4.38 36.68
N PRO A 2 -14.27 -3.99 36.04
CA PRO A 2 -14.36 -3.31 34.76
C PRO A 2 -14.62 -4.35 33.67
N TRP A 3 -15.60 -4.04 32.84
CA TRP A 3 -15.91 -4.78 31.63
C TRP A 3 -14.72 -4.67 30.68
N ASN A 4 -13.97 -5.75 30.53
CA ASN A 4 -13.01 -5.89 29.45
C ASN A 4 -13.81 -6.11 28.16
N SER A 5 -13.90 -5.07 27.34
CA SER A 5 -14.29 -5.25 25.94
C SER A 5 -13.39 -6.32 25.32
N PRO A 6 -13.94 -7.28 24.56
CA PRO A 6 -13.13 -8.28 23.89
C PRO A 6 -12.11 -7.59 22.96
N PRO A 7 -10.86 -8.10 22.87
CA PRO A 7 -9.87 -7.57 21.97
C PRO A 7 -10.41 -7.59 20.54
N GLN A 8 -10.39 -6.43 19.88
CA GLN A 8 -10.68 -6.33 18.45
C GLN A 8 -9.68 -7.20 17.70
N PRO A 9 -10.10 -8.05 16.74
CA PRO A 9 -9.19 -8.87 15.96
C PRO A 9 -8.17 -7.99 15.21
N PRO A 10 -6.95 -8.49 14.95
CA PRO A 10 -5.95 -7.73 14.21
C PRO A 10 -6.49 -7.34 12.83
N PHE A 11 -6.23 -6.08 12.52
CA PHE A 11 -6.72 -5.28 11.43
C PHE A 11 -6.71 -5.92 10.02
N TRP A 12 -5.75 -6.80 9.76
CA TRP A 12 -5.54 -7.48 8.47
C TRP A 12 -6.65 -8.51 8.11
N ALA A 13 -7.57 -8.79 9.04
CA ALA A 13 -8.64 -9.77 8.90
C ALA A 13 -9.81 -9.36 8.00
N TYR A 14 -9.93 -8.07 7.64
CA TYR A 14 -11.11 -7.54 6.94
C TYR A 14 -10.98 -7.46 5.41
N CYS A 15 -9.97 -8.09 4.81
CA CYS A 15 -9.85 -8.22 3.35
C CYS A 15 -10.93 -9.16 2.77
N ARG A 16 -12.20 -8.77 2.86
CA ARG A 16 -13.31 -9.37 2.12
C ARG A 16 -13.43 -8.65 0.77
N LEU A 17 -12.58 -9.04 -0.17
CA LEU A 17 -12.64 -8.60 -1.58
C LEU A 17 -13.78 -9.34 -2.30
N ASP A 18 -15.04 -9.11 -1.87
CA ASP A 18 -16.23 -9.79 -2.42
C ASP A 18 -16.67 -9.25 -3.79
N LYS A 19 -15.89 -8.38 -4.44
CA LYS A 19 -16.22 -7.84 -5.78
C LYS A 19 -15.04 -7.90 -6.76
N ILE A 20 -14.54 -9.10 -7.01
CA ILE A 20 -13.98 -9.44 -8.33
C ILE A 20 -14.83 -10.60 -8.86
N ARG A 21 -15.98 -10.25 -9.45
CA ARG A 21 -16.94 -11.23 -9.99
C ARG A 21 -16.38 -11.76 -11.31
N ARG A 22 -16.23 -13.09 -11.41
CA ARG A 22 -15.94 -13.81 -12.66
C ARG A 22 -17.08 -13.57 -13.65
N GLU A 23 -16.81 -12.89 -14.75
CA GLU A 23 -17.49 -13.17 -16.01
C GLU A 23 -16.72 -14.32 -16.68
N ARG A 24 -17.38 -15.47 -16.83
CA ARG A 24 -16.87 -16.60 -17.61
C ARG A 24 -17.48 -16.43 -19.00
N ASP A 25 -16.72 -15.88 -19.93
CA ASP A 25 -16.97 -16.08 -21.36
C ASP A 25 -15.93 -17.06 -21.92
N HIS A 26 -16.44 -18.14 -22.52
CA HIS A 26 -15.67 -19.07 -23.32
C HIS A 26 -15.73 -18.58 -24.77
N GLY A 27 -14.72 -17.84 -25.20
CA GLY A 27 -14.56 -17.37 -26.57
C GLY A 27 -13.19 -16.73 -26.74
N GLY A 28 -12.39 -17.26 -27.68
CA GLY A 28 -10.97 -16.97 -27.80
C GLY A 28 -10.62 -15.53 -28.13
N GLY A 29 -9.53 -15.08 -27.52
CA GLY A 29 -8.96 -13.74 -27.60
C GLY A 29 -8.49 -13.36 -26.21
N VAL A 30 -7.22 -13.64 -25.87
CA VAL A 30 -6.64 -13.18 -24.61
C VAL A 30 -6.70 -11.67 -24.61
N ASP A 31 -7.62 -11.10 -23.81
CA ASP A 31 -7.61 -9.67 -23.51
C ASP A 31 -6.27 -9.37 -22.82
N PRO A 32 -5.41 -8.52 -23.40
CA PRO A 32 -4.12 -8.19 -22.83
C PRO A 32 -4.22 -7.48 -21.47
N ALA A 33 -5.42 -7.11 -21.02
CA ALA A 33 -5.67 -6.75 -19.63
C ALA A 33 -5.65 -8.00 -18.73
N ALA A 34 -4.45 -8.51 -18.44
CA ALA A 34 -4.23 -9.63 -17.53
C ALA A 34 -5.15 -9.54 -16.30
N CYS A 35 -6.06 -10.50 -16.13
CA CYS A 35 -6.88 -10.57 -14.95
C CYS A 35 -5.96 -10.77 -13.74
N VAL A 36 -6.05 -9.86 -12.77
CA VAL A 36 -5.41 -10.02 -11.47
C VAL A 36 -6.41 -10.60 -10.48
N ARG A 37 -5.98 -11.59 -9.71
CA ARG A 37 -6.70 -12.12 -8.56
C ARG A 37 -5.82 -12.10 -7.32
N VAL A 38 -6.46 -12.29 -6.17
CA VAL A 38 -5.78 -12.49 -4.88
C VAL A 38 -6.28 -13.79 -4.24
N PRO A 39 -5.51 -14.42 -3.33
CA PRO A 39 -5.98 -15.57 -2.59
C PRO A 39 -7.22 -15.25 -1.76
N ARG A 40 -8.18 -16.18 -1.73
CA ARG A 40 -9.31 -16.07 -0.79
C ARG A 40 -8.83 -16.31 0.64
N VAL A 41 -9.11 -15.38 1.55
CA VAL A 41 -8.88 -15.60 2.98
C VAL A 41 -10.01 -16.47 3.56
N HIS A 42 -9.65 -17.56 4.22
CA HIS A 42 -10.58 -18.50 4.86
C HIS A 42 -10.72 -18.23 6.36
N MET A 43 -9.63 -17.87 7.03
CA MET A 43 -9.60 -17.66 8.47
C MET A 43 -8.50 -16.68 8.85
N VAL A 44 -8.77 -15.83 9.84
CA VAL A 44 -7.77 -14.97 10.46
C VAL A 44 -7.94 -15.05 11.97
N PHE A 45 -6.83 -15.21 12.68
CA PHE A 45 -6.80 -15.27 14.14
C PHE A 45 -5.47 -14.76 14.67
N SER A 46 -5.43 -14.40 15.95
CA SER A 46 -4.19 -14.06 16.65
C SER A 46 -3.98 -14.98 17.84
N ILE A 47 -2.71 -15.16 18.19
CA ILE A 47 -2.29 -15.73 19.46
C ILE A 47 -1.60 -14.62 20.23
N ASP A 48 -2.18 -14.27 21.37
CA ASP A 48 -1.62 -13.29 22.29
C ASP A 48 -0.62 -14.02 23.20
N ASN A 49 0.64 -13.64 23.11
CA ASN A 49 1.69 -14.00 24.06
C ASN A 49 1.96 -12.76 24.93
N PRO A 50 2.25 -12.91 26.24
CA PRO A 50 2.66 -11.79 27.10
C PRO A 50 3.76 -10.89 26.50
N GLU A 51 4.63 -11.44 25.65
CA GLU A 51 5.75 -10.72 25.06
C GLU A 51 5.45 -10.16 23.65
N TYR A 52 4.51 -10.75 22.91
CA TYR A 52 4.20 -10.38 21.53
C TYR A 52 2.85 -10.91 21.06
N CYS A 53 2.26 -10.30 20.04
CA CYS A 53 1.06 -10.82 19.37
C CYS A 53 1.46 -11.38 18.00
N ILE A 54 1.05 -12.61 17.68
CA ILE A 54 1.21 -13.19 16.33
C ILE A 54 -0.16 -13.27 15.66
N GLY A 55 -0.27 -12.68 14.47
CA GLY A 55 -1.42 -12.84 13.58
C GLY A 55 -1.19 -13.95 12.56
N TYR A 56 -2.20 -14.78 12.34
CA TYR A 56 -2.23 -15.86 11.36
C TYR A 56 -3.31 -15.60 10.32
N ILE A 57 -2.97 -15.80 9.06
CA ILE A 57 -3.92 -15.73 7.94
C ILE A 57 -3.89 -17.09 7.24
N VAL A 58 -5.03 -17.77 7.23
CA VAL A 58 -5.25 -18.99 6.45
C VAL A 58 -5.99 -18.58 5.18
N MET A 59 -5.38 -18.85 4.04
CA MET A 59 -5.89 -18.45 2.73
C MET A 59 -5.77 -19.61 1.73
N GLU A 60 -6.44 -19.44 0.60
CA GLU A 60 -6.39 -20.33 -0.55
C GLU A 60 -4.95 -20.66 -0.93
N TYR A 61 -4.64 -21.96 -1.04
CA TYR A 61 -3.36 -22.40 -1.58
C TYR A 61 -3.34 -22.18 -3.08
N ILE A 62 -2.32 -21.47 -3.56
CA ILE A 62 -2.15 -21.14 -4.98
C ILE A 62 -1.14 -22.10 -5.57
N ASP A 63 -1.65 -23.18 -6.18
CA ASP A 63 -0.86 -24.16 -6.91
C ASP A 63 -0.52 -23.64 -8.31
N ALA A 64 0.45 -22.72 -8.35
CA ALA A 64 0.97 -22.12 -9.57
C ALA A 64 2.44 -21.72 -9.36
N PRO A 65 3.26 -21.75 -10.42
CA PRO A 65 4.63 -21.26 -10.35
C PRO A 65 4.66 -19.75 -10.07
N ASP A 66 5.73 -19.31 -9.43
CA ASP A 66 6.02 -17.88 -9.32
C ASP A 66 6.28 -17.30 -10.71
N CYS A 67 5.97 -16.01 -10.89
CA CYS A 67 6.37 -15.28 -12.09
C CYS A 67 7.89 -15.25 -12.20
N ASP A 68 8.43 -15.15 -13.41
CA ASP A 68 9.86 -14.98 -13.63
C ASP A 68 10.19 -13.61 -14.26
N LYS A 69 11.49 -13.37 -14.51
CA LYS A 69 11.99 -12.07 -15.03
C LYS A 69 11.43 -11.70 -16.41
N SER A 70 10.89 -12.66 -17.16
CA SER A 70 10.27 -12.47 -18.48
C SER A 70 8.80 -12.06 -18.39
N ASP A 71 8.13 -12.30 -17.26
CA ASP A 71 6.70 -12.04 -17.05
C ASP A 71 6.35 -10.58 -16.73
N TYR A 72 7.30 -9.64 -16.88
CA TYR A 72 7.10 -8.24 -16.50
C TYR A 72 5.93 -7.56 -17.23
N GLN A 73 5.58 -7.99 -18.45
CA GLN A 73 4.41 -7.45 -19.16
C GLN A 73 3.12 -7.89 -18.48
N LEU A 74 3.04 -9.17 -18.15
CA LEU A 74 1.89 -9.75 -17.48
C LEU A 74 1.68 -9.11 -16.10
N VAL A 75 2.75 -9.00 -15.32
CA VAL A 75 2.73 -8.34 -14.01
C VAL A 75 2.42 -6.85 -14.11
N SER A 76 2.86 -6.15 -15.17
CA SER A 76 2.46 -4.75 -15.37
C SER A 76 0.96 -4.57 -15.56
N GLY A 77 0.29 -5.46 -16.30
CA GLY A 77 -1.17 -5.46 -16.41
C GLY A 77 -1.84 -5.69 -15.06
N ALA A 78 -1.32 -6.63 -14.26
CA ALA A 78 -1.84 -6.91 -12.93
C ALA A 78 -1.69 -5.72 -11.97
N VAL A 79 -0.51 -5.08 -11.95
CA VAL A 79 -0.25 -3.90 -11.12
C VAL A 79 -1.14 -2.73 -11.54
N GLU A 80 -1.30 -2.49 -12.85
CA GLU A 80 -2.19 -1.45 -13.38
C GLU A 80 -3.64 -1.66 -12.92
N LYS A 81 -4.12 -2.91 -12.94
CA LYS A 81 -5.44 -3.25 -12.39
C LYS A 81 -5.51 -3.01 -10.89
N LEU A 82 -4.50 -3.40 -10.12
CA LEU A 82 -4.47 -3.17 -8.66
C LEU A 82 -4.55 -1.68 -8.34
N ILE A 83 -3.71 -0.84 -8.94
CA ILE A 83 -3.70 0.60 -8.65
C ILE A 83 -4.94 1.34 -9.17
N SER A 84 -5.72 0.74 -10.07
CA SER A 84 -7.00 1.29 -10.51
C SER A 84 -8.09 1.19 -9.44
N ILE A 85 -7.93 0.30 -8.45
CA ILE A 85 -8.92 0.04 -7.40
C ILE A 85 -9.08 1.29 -6.52
N PRO A 86 -10.29 1.88 -6.45
CA PRO A 86 -10.54 3.04 -5.60
C PRO A 86 -10.59 2.63 -4.12
N GLY A 87 -10.22 3.57 -3.25
CA GLY A 87 -10.36 3.43 -1.81
C GLY A 87 -11.81 3.30 -1.37
N PRO A 88 -12.10 2.47 -0.35
CA PRO A 88 -13.44 2.37 0.22
C PRO A 88 -13.83 3.63 1.02
N THR A 89 -12.84 4.45 1.39
CA THR A 89 -13.00 5.71 2.14
C THR A 89 -12.02 6.76 1.61
N SER A 90 -12.17 8.00 2.09
CA SER A 90 -11.23 9.09 1.84
C SER A 90 -10.09 9.17 2.88
N VAL A 91 -10.01 8.19 3.78
CA VAL A 91 -9.02 8.17 4.88
C VAL A 91 -7.78 7.42 4.39
N PRO A 92 -6.58 8.05 4.40
CA PRO A 92 -5.37 7.38 3.91
C PRO A 92 -4.90 6.31 4.89
N GLY A 93 -4.55 5.14 4.36
CA GLY A 93 -4.11 4.01 5.17
C GLY A 93 -4.68 2.67 4.70
N PRO A 94 -4.50 1.61 5.49
CA PRO A 94 -4.94 0.27 5.11
C PRO A 94 -6.45 0.09 5.34
N ILE A 95 -7.02 -1.01 4.83
CA ILE A 95 -8.47 -1.28 4.89
C ILE A 95 -8.94 -1.43 6.34
N GLY A 96 -9.72 -0.45 6.81
CA GLY A 96 -10.26 -0.40 8.16
C GLY A 96 -9.73 0.74 9.04
N GLY A 97 -8.78 1.56 8.56
CA GLY A 97 -8.07 2.59 9.34
C GLY A 97 -6.63 2.25 9.78
N GLY A 98 -6.09 2.92 10.80
CA GLY A 98 -4.76 2.63 11.32
C GLY A 98 -3.60 3.32 10.59
N HIS A 99 -2.38 2.85 10.85
CA HIS A 99 -1.15 3.51 10.41
C HIS A 99 -0.89 3.21 8.93
N VAL A 100 -0.45 4.22 8.18
CA VAL A 100 -0.01 4.03 6.79
C VAL A 100 1.24 3.18 6.80
N ILE A 101 1.26 2.13 5.98
CA ILE A 101 2.43 1.28 5.76
C ILE A 101 2.90 1.48 4.32
N HIS A 102 4.06 2.12 4.17
CA HIS A 102 4.64 2.52 2.91
C HIS A 102 6.14 2.84 3.04
N ALA A 103 6.92 2.56 2.01
CA ALA A 103 8.37 2.81 1.92
C ALA A 103 8.76 4.30 2.01
N PHE A 104 7.77 5.19 2.04
CA PHE A 104 7.99 6.60 2.38
C PHE A 104 8.55 6.74 3.81
N PHE A 105 8.06 5.93 4.73
CA PHE A 105 8.44 5.93 6.14
C PHE A 105 9.67 5.04 6.37
N ILE A 106 10.61 5.52 7.19
CA ILE A 106 11.93 4.89 7.37
C ILE A 106 11.96 3.87 8.52
N ASP A 107 11.14 4.07 9.55
CA ASP A 107 11.00 3.14 10.67
C ASP A 107 9.95 2.07 10.34
N GLY A 108 10.41 0.89 9.94
CA GLY A 108 9.55 -0.27 9.65
C GLY A 108 8.46 -0.01 8.59
N TRP A 109 8.67 0.96 7.69
CA TRP A 109 7.70 1.45 6.70
C TRP A 109 6.38 1.94 7.28
N THR A 110 6.29 2.17 8.59
CA THR A 110 5.03 2.45 9.27
C THR A 110 4.99 3.90 9.73
N SER A 111 3.91 4.61 9.41
CA SER A 111 3.70 5.96 9.91
C SER A 111 3.64 5.95 11.45
N PRO A 112 4.05 7.03 12.12
CA PRO A 112 4.05 7.09 13.58
C PRO A 112 2.65 7.32 14.16
N ILE A 113 1.70 7.73 13.32
CA ILE A 113 0.30 8.01 13.65
C ILE A 113 -0.60 7.46 12.54
N ALA A 114 -1.85 7.15 12.90
CA ALA A 114 -2.92 7.08 11.92
C ALA A 114 -3.31 8.51 11.50
N TYR A 115 -3.74 8.68 10.25
CA TYR A 115 -4.24 9.96 9.74
C TYR A 115 -5.74 9.85 9.53
N ASP A 116 -6.49 10.87 9.94
CA ASP A 116 -7.94 10.89 9.73
C ASP A 116 -8.30 11.44 8.35
N THR A 117 -7.40 12.25 7.76
CA THR A 117 -7.61 12.92 6.48
C THR A 117 -6.35 12.93 5.62
N VAL A 118 -6.52 13.18 4.31
CA VAL A 118 -5.39 13.44 3.39
C VAL A 118 -4.65 14.73 3.79
N ASP A 119 -5.36 15.73 4.31
CA ASP A 119 -4.76 16.95 4.85
C ASP A 119 -3.78 16.68 5.99
N ASP A 120 -4.11 15.75 6.90
CA ASP A 120 -3.20 15.37 8.00
C ASP A 120 -1.88 14.77 7.47
N LEU A 121 -1.99 13.88 6.48
CA LEU A 121 -0.83 13.30 5.81
C LEU A 121 -0.03 14.37 5.07
N GLN A 122 -0.71 15.30 4.39
CA GLN A 122 -0.10 16.43 3.69
C GLN A 122 0.65 17.35 4.63
N GLU A 123 0.02 17.74 5.75
CA GLU A 123 0.64 18.59 6.76
C GLU A 123 1.90 17.94 7.34
N HIS A 124 1.89 16.63 7.54
CA HIS A 124 3.06 15.90 8.00
C HIS A 124 4.19 15.93 6.96
N VAL A 125 3.91 15.56 5.70
CA VAL A 125 4.91 15.58 4.61
C VAL A 125 5.49 16.99 4.43
N ASN A 126 4.63 18.02 4.39
CA ASN A 126 5.04 19.42 4.30
C ASN A 126 5.80 19.89 5.55
N GLY A 127 5.48 19.34 6.73
CA GLY A 127 6.20 19.57 7.97
C GLY A 127 7.63 19.04 7.91
N VAL A 128 7.85 17.87 7.31
CA VAL A 128 9.20 17.31 7.09
C VAL A 128 10.02 18.23 6.18
N LEU A 129 9.44 18.64 5.05
CA LEU A 129 10.07 19.57 4.11
C LEU A 129 10.44 20.89 4.79
N LYS A 130 9.47 21.49 5.50
CA LYS A 130 9.67 22.74 6.25
C LYS A 130 10.77 22.62 7.30
N TYR A 131 10.84 21.52 8.03
CA TYR A 131 11.84 21.31 9.07
C TYR A 131 13.29 21.43 8.55
N LYS A 132 13.50 21.15 7.25
CA LYS A 132 14.80 21.22 6.59
C LYS A 132 14.99 22.44 5.68
N GLY A 133 14.06 23.38 5.74
CA GLY A 133 14.12 24.60 4.93
C GLY A 133 13.84 24.37 3.44
N ASP A 134 13.28 23.22 3.05
CA ASP A 134 12.82 23.00 1.69
C ASP A 134 11.58 23.88 1.44
N SER A 135 11.60 24.66 0.37
CA SER A 135 10.50 25.58 0.02
C SER A 135 9.36 24.89 -0.71
N ARG A 136 9.58 23.69 -1.28
CA ARG A 136 8.55 22.93 -2.00
C ARG A 136 7.45 22.48 -1.05
N ARG A 137 6.22 22.43 -1.54
CA ARG A 137 5.07 21.89 -0.83
C ARG A 137 4.34 20.92 -1.73
N VAL A 138 3.83 19.85 -1.13
CA VAL A 138 2.95 18.89 -1.79
C VAL A 138 1.50 19.32 -1.62
N ASP A 139 0.68 19.02 -2.62
CA ASP A 139 -0.78 19.15 -2.63
C ASP A 139 -1.40 17.76 -2.84
N LEU A 140 -1.33 16.95 -1.78
CA LEU A 140 -1.89 15.60 -1.76
C LEU A 140 -3.42 15.61 -1.85
N VAL A 141 -4.07 16.71 -1.42
CA VAL A 141 -5.53 16.85 -1.53
C VAL A 141 -5.93 16.97 -2.99
N ALA A 142 -5.22 17.78 -3.78
CA ALA A 142 -5.42 17.85 -5.23
C ALA A 142 -5.10 16.50 -5.91
N ASP A 143 -4.00 15.86 -5.52
CA ASP A 143 -3.60 14.54 -6.05
C ASP A 143 -4.64 13.44 -5.75
N ALA A 144 -5.27 13.50 -4.58
CA ALA A 144 -6.33 12.59 -4.13
C ALA A 144 -7.74 13.01 -4.58
N CYS A 145 -7.90 14.09 -5.35
CA CYS A 145 -9.22 14.55 -5.83
C CYS A 145 -10.02 13.46 -6.58
N PRO A 146 -9.40 12.61 -7.44
CA PRO A 146 -10.08 11.47 -8.07
C PRO A 146 -10.35 10.29 -7.11
N GLY A 147 -10.10 10.47 -5.81
CA GLY A 147 -10.13 9.45 -4.77
C GLY A 147 -8.77 8.79 -4.52
N LEU A 148 -8.62 8.23 -3.32
CA LEU A 148 -7.48 7.39 -2.97
C LEU A 148 -7.47 6.12 -3.82
N ARG A 149 -6.27 5.60 -4.09
CA ARG A 149 -6.06 4.39 -4.89
C ARG A 149 -5.28 3.36 -4.09
N LEU A 150 -5.54 2.09 -4.37
CA LEU A 150 -4.74 1.02 -3.82
C LEU A 150 -3.28 1.25 -4.23
N CYS A 151 -2.39 1.29 -3.26
CA CYS A 151 -0.98 1.59 -3.46
C CYS A 151 -0.14 0.39 -2.98
N PRO A 152 0.15 -0.58 -3.87
CA PRO A 152 1.11 -1.64 -3.58
C PRO A 152 2.49 -1.01 -3.39
N CYS A 153 3.05 -1.16 -2.20
CA CYS A 153 4.38 -0.65 -1.90
C CYS A 153 5.51 -1.61 -2.29
N ASN A 154 5.18 -2.89 -2.48
CA ASN A 154 6.13 -3.94 -2.81
C ASN A 154 5.72 -4.58 -4.14
N ILE A 155 6.55 -4.44 -5.18
CA ILE A 155 6.28 -5.02 -6.52
C ILE A 155 7.43 -5.97 -6.86
N THR A 156 7.71 -6.93 -5.99
CA THR A 156 8.75 -7.93 -6.25
C THR A 156 8.19 -9.11 -7.02
N LEU A 157 9.07 -9.84 -7.69
CA LEU A 157 8.72 -11.03 -8.48
C LEU A 157 8.09 -12.14 -7.61
N GLU A 158 8.53 -12.26 -6.37
CA GLU A 158 8.14 -13.31 -5.41
C GLU A 158 6.67 -13.22 -4.96
N ILE A 159 6.03 -12.05 -5.14
CA ILE A 159 4.64 -11.86 -4.73
C ILE A 159 3.64 -12.10 -5.87
N PHE A 160 4.09 -12.54 -7.05
CA PHE A 160 3.20 -12.82 -8.18
C PHE A 160 3.33 -14.27 -8.63
N LYS A 161 2.20 -14.95 -8.79
CA LYS A 161 2.12 -16.28 -9.43
C LYS A 161 1.41 -16.21 -10.77
N LYS A 162 1.85 -17.05 -11.70
CA LYS A 162 1.30 -17.13 -13.07
C LYS A 162 0.52 -18.42 -13.24
N CYS A 163 -0.79 -18.30 -13.46
CA CYS A 163 -1.66 -19.44 -13.76
C CYS A 163 -1.55 -19.84 -15.25
N GLU A 164 -1.93 -21.09 -15.56
CA GLU A 164 -1.89 -21.62 -16.93
C GLU A 164 -2.79 -20.85 -17.92
N ASP A 165 -3.87 -20.26 -17.41
CA ASP A 165 -4.80 -19.43 -18.19
C ASP A 165 -4.32 -17.99 -18.42
N GLY A 166 -3.11 -17.65 -17.96
CA GLY A 166 -2.55 -16.30 -18.02
C GLY A 166 -3.01 -15.37 -16.89
N THR A 167 -3.84 -15.85 -15.94
CA THR A 167 -4.20 -15.07 -14.75
C THR A 167 -2.98 -14.84 -13.86
N VAL A 168 -2.84 -13.63 -13.32
CA VAL A 168 -1.84 -13.33 -12.29
C VAL A 168 -2.48 -13.37 -10.92
N VAL A 169 -1.84 -14.07 -9.98
CA VAL A 169 -2.21 -14.03 -8.57
C VAL A 169 -1.23 -13.14 -7.83
N ALA A 170 -1.70 -12.00 -7.33
CA ALA A 170 -0.93 -11.14 -6.45
C ALA A 170 -1.05 -11.65 -5.00
N LEU A 171 0.09 -11.73 -4.32
CA LEU A 171 0.26 -12.16 -2.95
C LEU A 171 0.78 -10.99 -2.10
N ASP A 172 0.82 -11.20 -0.79
CA ASP A 172 1.42 -10.28 0.20
C ASP A 172 0.96 -8.82 0.09
N PHE A 173 -0.18 -8.53 0.70
CA PHE A 173 -0.74 -7.18 0.79
C PHE A 173 -0.34 -6.45 2.08
N ARG A 174 0.65 -6.94 2.84
CA ARG A 174 1.00 -6.39 4.16
C ARG A 174 1.33 -4.89 4.12
N ALA A 175 1.99 -4.44 3.05
CA ALA A 175 2.36 -3.04 2.87
C ALA A 175 1.47 -2.31 1.85
N THR A 176 0.19 -2.70 1.77
CA THR A 176 -0.77 -2.06 0.86
C THR A 176 -1.69 -1.12 1.63
N CYS A 177 -1.75 0.12 1.17
CA CYS A 177 -2.64 1.16 1.69
C CYS A 177 -3.44 1.80 0.56
N PHE A 178 -4.51 2.51 0.90
CA PHE A 178 -5.16 3.47 0.02
C PHE A 178 -4.53 4.84 0.23
N LEU A 179 -3.89 5.38 -0.80
CA LEU A 179 -3.09 6.60 -0.72
C LEU A 179 -3.35 7.49 -1.95
N PRO A 180 -2.97 8.78 -1.89
CA PRO A 180 -2.89 9.62 -3.08
C PRO A 180 -2.00 8.98 -4.16
N PRO A 181 -2.40 8.98 -5.44
CA PRO A 181 -1.64 8.38 -6.54
C PRO A 181 -0.13 8.67 -6.58
N CYS A 182 0.30 9.85 -6.13
CA CYS A 182 1.71 10.23 -6.04
C CYS A 182 2.55 9.29 -5.15
N PHE A 183 1.95 8.58 -4.19
CA PHE A 183 2.66 7.60 -3.35
C PHE A 183 3.05 6.36 -4.15
N PHE A 184 2.21 5.90 -5.08
CA PHE A 184 2.59 4.83 -6.00
C PHE A 184 3.75 5.28 -6.90
N ALA A 185 3.66 6.49 -7.44
CA ALA A 185 4.72 7.09 -8.24
C ALA A 185 6.04 7.25 -7.45
N PHE A 186 5.98 7.51 -6.14
CA PHE A 186 7.14 7.43 -5.25
C PHE A 186 7.65 5.99 -5.10
N ALA A 187 6.77 5.03 -4.80
CA ALA A 187 7.15 3.64 -4.56
C ALA A 187 7.90 3.06 -5.75
N VAL A 188 7.43 3.30 -6.98
CA VAL A 188 8.09 2.84 -8.20
C VAL A 188 9.47 3.47 -8.43
N ARG A 189 9.72 4.69 -7.94
CA ARG A 189 11.06 5.31 -7.99
C ARG A 189 12.02 4.72 -6.97
N MET A 190 11.50 4.15 -5.89
CA MET A 190 12.31 3.47 -4.86
C MET A 190 12.67 2.03 -5.23
N LEU A 191 12.10 1.48 -6.32
CA LEU A 191 12.41 0.14 -6.80
C LEU A 191 13.83 0.05 -7.37
N VAL A 192 14.65 -0.80 -6.75
CA VAL A 192 16.06 -0.97 -7.11
C VAL A 192 16.29 -2.12 -8.09
N ASP A 193 15.41 -3.11 -8.15
CA ASP A 193 15.61 -4.28 -9.00
C ASP A 193 15.10 -4.07 -10.44
N ASN A 194 15.76 -4.75 -11.39
CA ASN A 194 15.51 -4.60 -12.82
C ASN A 194 14.09 -5.05 -13.22
N PHE A 195 13.54 -6.07 -12.56
CA PHE A 195 12.21 -6.57 -12.88
C PHE A 195 11.15 -5.52 -12.55
N SER A 196 11.17 -5.04 -11.31
CA SER A 196 10.30 -3.97 -10.82
C SER A 196 10.37 -2.71 -11.68
N GLN A 197 11.57 -2.30 -12.11
CA GLN A 197 11.73 -1.16 -13.00
C GLN A 197 11.11 -1.40 -14.39
N LYS A 198 11.20 -2.62 -14.93
CA LYS A 198 10.55 -2.97 -16.21
C LYS A 198 9.03 -3.01 -16.11
N VAL A 199 8.50 -3.45 -14.97
CA VAL A 199 7.06 -3.39 -14.64
C VAL A 199 6.62 -1.93 -14.56
N ALA A 200 7.28 -1.12 -13.72
CA ALA A 200 6.94 0.28 -13.50
C ALA A 200 6.92 1.12 -14.80
N ARG A 201 7.84 0.87 -15.73
CA ARG A 201 7.86 1.56 -17.04
C ARG A 201 6.66 1.25 -17.95
N ARG A 202 5.85 0.23 -17.61
CA ARG A 202 4.69 -0.21 -18.40
C ARG A 202 3.36 0.10 -17.75
N VAL A 203 3.35 0.31 -16.44
CA VAL A 203 2.13 0.66 -15.71
C VAL A 203 1.76 2.10 -16.03
N SER A 204 0.53 2.33 -16.47
CA SER A 204 -0.03 3.68 -16.56
C SER A 204 -0.55 4.13 -15.20
N TYR A 205 0.02 5.21 -14.67
CA TYR A 205 -0.43 5.83 -13.41
C TYR A 205 -0.37 7.35 -13.51
N PRO A 206 -1.24 8.07 -12.75
CA PRO A 206 -1.23 9.53 -12.74
C PRO A 206 0.16 10.07 -12.41
N GLN A 207 0.69 10.91 -13.29
CA GLN A 207 1.93 11.62 -13.02
C GLN A 207 1.63 12.76 -12.05
N SER A 208 2.46 12.89 -11.03
CA SER A 208 2.34 13.94 -10.03
C SER A 208 3.64 14.73 -9.96
N SER A 209 3.54 16.06 -9.95
CA SER A 209 4.69 16.96 -9.74
C SER A 209 5.29 16.80 -8.34
N ASP A 210 4.52 16.25 -7.40
CA ASP A 210 4.87 16.19 -5.99
C ASP A 210 5.86 15.08 -5.66
N VAL A 211 6.04 14.11 -6.56
CA VAL A 211 6.93 12.95 -6.34
C VAL A 211 8.34 13.38 -5.96
N GLY A 212 8.86 14.46 -6.55
CA GLY A 212 10.19 14.98 -6.22
C GLY A 212 10.28 15.53 -4.78
N ALA A 213 9.22 16.17 -4.29
CA ALA A 213 9.15 16.69 -2.93
C ALA A 213 8.92 15.56 -1.92
N ILE A 214 8.05 14.59 -2.23
CA ILE A 214 7.83 13.38 -1.41
C ILE A 214 9.14 12.59 -1.27
N LEU A 215 9.89 12.43 -2.37
CA LEU A 215 11.20 11.77 -2.35
C LEU A 215 12.14 12.47 -1.37
N SER A 216 12.25 13.79 -1.47
CA SER A 216 13.09 14.56 -0.54
C SER A 216 12.60 14.45 0.91
N ALA A 217 11.30 14.54 1.17
CA ALA A 217 10.75 14.36 2.52
C ALA A 217 11.14 13.00 3.11
N SER A 218 11.00 11.91 2.35
CA SER A 218 11.40 10.56 2.79
C SER A 218 12.89 10.50 3.16
N TYR A 219 13.77 10.96 2.28
CA TYR A 219 15.22 10.99 2.55
C TYR A 219 15.60 11.88 3.74
N LEU A 220 14.87 12.97 3.97
CA LEU A 220 15.15 13.89 5.08
C LEU A 220 14.85 13.29 6.46
N MET A 221 14.05 12.23 6.52
CA MET A 221 13.81 11.50 7.77
C MET A 221 15.00 10.57 8.12
N VAL A 222 15.71 10.03 7.12
CA VAL A 222 16.79 9.01 7.29
C VAL A 222 17.83 9.41 8.34
N PRO A 223 18.42 10.62 8.33
CA PRO A 223 19.46 10.99 9.30
C PRO A 223 19.01 10.99 10.76
N PHE A 224 17.70 10.99 11.02
CA PHE A 224 17.15 11.01 12.38
C PHE A 224 16.62 9.66 12.84
N GLY A 225 16.52 8.67 11.93
CA GLY A 225 16.00 7.35 12.26
C GLY A 225 14.56 7.38 12.82
N ASN A 226 13.77 8.41 12.49
CA ASN A 226 12.46 8.62 13.11
C ASN A 226 11.47 9.28 12.14
N ASN A 227 10.25 8.75 12.08
CA ASN A 227 9.14 9.28 11.28
C ASN A 227 8.38 10.43 11.96
N ASN A 228 8.72 10.83 13.20
CA ASN A 228 7.98 11.86 13.96
C ASN A 228 8.27 13.31 13.53
N ILE A 229 9.18 13.51 12.60
CA ILE A 229 9.58 14.85 12.14
C ILE A 229 8.46 15.47 11.34
N GLY A 230 8.15 16.73 11.58
CA GLY A 230 7.13 17.43 10.80
C GLY A 230 5.69 17.13 11.23
N ILE A 231 5.43 16.17 12.14
CA ILE A 231 4.07 15.94 12.66
C ILE A 231 3.53 17.23 13.30
N PRO A 232 2.38 17.74 12.83
CA PRO A 232 1.64 18.85 13.44
C PRO A 232 1.36 18.63 14.92
N LYS A 233 1.45 19.67 15.75
CA LYS A 233 1.23 19.55 17.20
C LYS A 233 -0.14 18.92 17.54
N ARG A 234 -1.17 19.24 16.75
CA ARG A 234 -2.53 18.71 16.92
C ARG A 234 -2.65 17.19 16.70
N LEU A 235 -1.72 16.60 15.95
CA LEU A 235 -1.69 15.18 15.62
C LEU A 235 -0.76 14.37 16.54
N ARG A 236 -0.02 15.04 17.42
CA ARG A 236 0.84 14.35 18.39
C ARG A 236 -0.05 13.81 19.49
N LEU A 237 -0.03 12.49 19.69
CA LEU A 237 -0.68 11.88 20.84
C LEU A 237 -0.15 12.52 22.13
N PRO A 238 -1.02 12.78 23.12
CA PRO A 238 -0.57 13.19 24.44
C PRO A 238 0.45 12.17 24.94
N LYS A 239 1.60 12.64 25.43
CA LYS A 239 2.50 11.76 26.19
C LYS A 239 1.69 11.24 27.38
N LYS A 240 1.39 9.95 27.43
CA LYS A 240 0.91 9.32 28.66
C LYS A 240 2.02 9.51 29.69
N LEU A 241 1.77 10.41 30.64
CA LEU A 241 2.62 10.67 31.80
C LEU A 241 2.54 9.50 32.78
#